data_AF-K0SCN6-F1
#
_entry.id   AF-K0SCN6-F1
#
_cell.length_a   1.000
_cell.length_b   1.000
_cell.length_c   1.000
_cell.angle_alpha   90.00
_cell.angle_beta   90.00
_cell.angle_gamma   90.00
#
_symmetry.space_group_name_H-M   'P 1'
#
loop_
_entity.id
_entity.type
_entity.pdbx_description
1 polymer ?
#
loop_
_entity_poly.entity_id
_entity_poly.type
_entity_poly.pdbx_seq_one_letter_code
_entity_poly.pdbx_strand_id
1 'polypeptide(L)'
;MSEPSRIGHQSNREKRKLAFRARHRLHSIDRDAVNLKQNQRAAPLSSFQFPIIPNKHCGAWYLSSRNDVEAAAHFKSTDGHVGTYNFSLKRLNLPLVQLLSQRGGCVLVDSSTRKTLPDSFSRTIPIWCCVLNRIVRRYRKDMSTREELNDDWDDGLHTPASLVSPEEHARILALIGERVEMLWRSRAIVDPRGLVETLTKPLRAVWVVNNELSECSSHQFEKYFTLVCCNPSVQSLDSKNHVEWVGDDVAGYYYSPGAADDESAWARNLTPELFWSNRDALLDTRLTDDQVDCTIDWIVQHNRHFPDDTAKQSSDKIGNMNLFVGSRKAGRPPECFTKFDCILNVTENEYAGMRDVINRRSDEHKRHYLQLPVLEGKRDKTELERWMPIALIFIAKHIREGRKVLVHCAQGKDRSIGIVLAFVCIFCRLEYPLQIKIKNECLDGIEQMIHNHEEDNDVDSNGMYLLSGLRGATVRRLLREDGREVFLEAIHRHLSLPTEPLATKERLRIAHHLVSQDREQAEPTRSTFQKLNRFFMSSTLYRTRDPSAT
;
A
#
# COMPACT_ATOMS: atom_id res chain seq x y z
N MET A 1 -55.43 -1.15 23.72
CA MET A 1 -54.68 0.05 23.27
C MET A 1 -53.41 -0.44 22.63
N SER A 2 -53.39 -0.48 21.30
CA SER A 2 -52.24 -0.81 20.48
C SER A 2 -51.13 0.21 20.71
N GLU A 3 -49.92 -0.26 21.04
CA GLU A 3 -48.72 0.59 21.12
C GLU A 3 -48.52 1.33 19.79
N PRO A 4 -48.28 2.65 19.81
CA PRO A 4 -48.01 3.40 18.60
C PRO A 4 -46.64 3.00 18.02
N SER A 5 -46.62 2.76 16.71
CA SER A 5 -45.46 2.46 15.87
C SER A 5 -44.26 3.40 16.14
N ARG A 6 -43.11 2.82 16.51
CA ARG A 6 -41.85 3.53 16.88
C ARG A 6 -41.14 4.28 15.75
N ILE A 7 -41.75 4.42 14.57
CA ILE A 7 -41.08 4.97 13.36
C ILE A 7 -41.36 6.47 13.15
N GLY A 8 -42.26 7.06 13.93
CA GLY A 8 -42.49 8.51 13.92
C GLY A 8 -41.51 9.26 14.82
N HIS A 9 -40.65 10.10 14.21
CA HIS A 9 -39.77 11.10 14.85
C HIS A 9 -38.30 10.73 15.17
N GLN A 10 -37.61 9.98 14.31
CA GLN A 10 -36.13 10.06 14.29
C GLN A 10 -35.66 11.17 13.36
N SER A 11 -34.78 12.05 13.84
CA SER A 11 -34.19 13.10 13.02
C SER A 11 -33.36 12.50 11.88
N ASN A 12 -33.28 13.17 10.72
CA ASN A 12 -32.45 12.73 9.59
C ASN A 12 -30.97 12.50 10.00
N ARG A 13 -30.50 13.15 11.06
CA ARG A 13 -29.17 12.96 11.63
C ARG A 13 -29.01 11.62 12.34
N GLU A 14 -30.03 11.16 13.05
CA GLU A 14 -30.01 9.88 13.78
C GLU A 14 -30.10 8.70 12.82
N LYS A 15 -30.99 8.76 11.82
CA LYS A 15 -31.07 7.76 10.76
C LYS A 15 -29.72 7.54 10.07
N ARG A 16 -28.99 8.62 9.80
CA ARG A 16 -27.64 8.56 9.23
C ARG A 16 -26.63 7.90 10.16
N LYS A 17 -26.64 8.23 11.45
CA LYS A 17 -25.74 7.60 12.42
C LYS A 17 -25.94 6.09 12.47
N LEU A 18 -27.20 5.65 12.41
CA LEU A 18 -27.54 4.22 12.36
C LEU A 18 -27.08 3.60 11.04
N ALA A 19 -27.42 4.18 9.89
CA ALA A 19 -27.03 3.68 8.57
C ALA A 19 -25.52 3.47 8.40
N PHE A 20 -24.69 4.25 9.10
CA PHE A 20 -23.23 4.12 9.05
C PHE A 20 -22.64 3.04 9.96
N ARG A 21 -23.45 2.35 10.77
CA ARG A 21 -23.00 1.19 11.55
C ARG A 21 -22.75 -0.03 10.65
N ALA A 22 -21.94 -0.96 11.15
CA ALA A 22 -21.49 -2.11 10.38
C ALA A 22 -22.65 -2.95 9.83
N ARG A 23 -23.64 -3.33 10.66
CA ARG A 23 -24.82 -4.10 10.23
C ARG A 23 -25.49 -3.51 8.99
N HIS A 24 -25.86 -2.22 9.06
CA HIS A 24 -26.54 -1.52 7.97
C HIS A 24 -25.69 -1.42 6.70
N ARG A 25 -24.39 -1.18 6.85
CA ARG A 25 -23.45 -1.16 5.73
C ARG A 25 -23.29 -2.52 5.08
N LEU A 26 -23.17 -3.60 5.85
CA LEU A 26 -23.05 -4.97 5.33
C LEU A 26 -24.29 -5.38 4.53
N HIS A 27 -25.49 -5.09 5.03
CA HIS A 27 -26.72 -5.31 4.27
C HIS A 27 -26.79 -4.46 2.99
N SER A 28 -26.33 -3.21 3.05
CA SER A 28 -26.27 -2.34 1.87
C SER A 28 -25.29 -2.86 0.82
N ILE A 29 -24.11 -3.35 1.24
CA ILE A 29 -23.10 -3.96 0.36
C ILE A 29 -23.66 -5.20 -0.31
N ASP A 30 -24.37 -6.06 0.43
CA ASP A 30 -25.00 -7.26 -0.12
C ASP A 30 -26.05 -6.92 -1.18
N ARG A 31 -26.93 -5.95 -0.89
CA ARG A 31 -27.92 -5.45 -1.85
C ARG A 31 -27.26 -4.93 -3.13
N ASP A 32 -26.23 -4.10 -2.99
CA ASP A 32 -25.51 -3.52 -4.13
C ASP A 32 -24.77 -4.58 -4.94
N ALA A 33 -24.21 -5.61 -4.30
CA ALA A 33 -23.57 -6.74 -4.98
C ALA A 33 -24.56 -7.58 -5.79
N VAL A 34 -25.81 -7.73 -5.32
CA VAL A 34 -26.90 -8.36 -6.08
C VAL A 34 -27.26 -7.51 -7.30
N ASN A 35 -27.38 -6.18 -7.13
CA ASN A 35 -27.66 -5.25 -8.24
C ASN A 35 -26.55 -5.29 -9.30
N LEU A 36 -25.29 -5.36 -8.89
CA LEU A 36 -24.14 -5.49 -9.80
C LEU A 36 -24.25 -6.71 -10.72
N LYS A 37 -24.66 -7.87 -10.17
CA LYS A 37 -24.88 -9.10 -10.96
C LYS A 37 -26.04 -8.96 -11.94
N GLN A 38 -27.09 -8.21 -11.57
CA GLN A 38 -28.20 -7.90 -12.48
C GLN A 38 -27.74 -6.98 -13.62
N ASN A 39 -26.96 -5.95 -13.31
CA ASN A 39 -26.41 -5.02 -14.31
C ASN A 39 -25.48 -5.70 -15.32
N GLN A 40 -24.68 -6.66 -14.87
CA GLN A 40 -23.83 -7.44 -15.77
C GLN A 40 -24.65 -8.27 -16.78
N ARG A 41 -25.86 -8.70 -16.40
CA ARG A 41 -26.77 -9.47 -17.26
C ARG A 41 -27.58 -8.57 -18.20
N ALA A 42 -27.65 -7.27 -17.94
CA ALA A 42 -28.32 -6.32 -18.80
C ALA A 42 -27.53 -6.08 -20.10
N ALA A 43 -28.24 -5.95 -21.22
CA ALA A 43 -27.64 -5.52 -22.48
C ALA A 43 -27.18 -4.05 -22.37
N PRO A 44 -26.04 -3.65 -22.96
CA PRO A 44 -25.18 -4.39 -23.90
C PRO A 44 -24.04 -5.20 -23.24
N LEU A 45 -23.89 -5.15 -21.90
CA LEU A 45 -22.75 -5.79 -21.20
C LEU A 45 -22.76 -7.31 -21.28
N SER A 46 -23.95 -7.91 -21.36
CA SER A 46 -24.13 -9.36 -21.49
C SER A 46 -23.52 -9.93 -22.78
N SER A 47 -23.42 -9.15 -23.85
CA SER A 47 -22.88 -9.59 -25.14
C SER A 47 -21.36 -9.78 -25.16
N PHE A 48 -20.63 -9.04 -24.31
CA PHE A 48 -19.16 -9.00 -24.33
C PHE A 48 -18.49 -9.83 -23.22
N GLN A 49 -19.27 -10.35 -22.26
CA GLN A 49 -18.79 -11.18 -21.14
C GLN A 49 -17.55 -10.60 -20.42
N PHE A 50 -17.51 -9.27 -20.22
CA PHE A 50 -16.36 -8.62 -19.60
C PHE A 50 -16.15 -9.08 -18.14
N PRO A 51 -14.89 -9.31 -17.73
CA PRO A 51 -14.57 -9.63 -16.33
C PRO A 51 -14.88 -8.42 -15.44
N ILE A 52 -15.38 -8.71 -14.23
CA ILE A 52 -15.59 -7.69 -13.20
C ILE A 52 -14.32 -7.58 -12.36
N ILE A 53 -13.80 -6.36 -12.29
CA ILE A 53 -12.56 -6.02 -11.62
C ILE A 53 -12.84 -5.01 -10.51
N PRO A 54 -12.42 -5.27 -9.26
CA PRO A 54 -12.59 -4.30 -8.21
C PRO A 54 -11.56 -3.18 -8.37
N ASN A 55 -11.99 -1.93 -8.17
CA ASN A 55 -11.05 -0.90 -7.74
C ASN A 55 -10.71 -1.18 -6.27
N LYS A 56 -9.44 -1.50 -5.99
CA LYS A 56 -8.96 -2.00 -4.69
C LYS A 56 -9.45 -1.10 -3.53
N HIS A 57 -9.71 -1.73 -2.38
CA HIS A 57 -10.44 -1.20 -1.22
C HIS A 57 -11.96 -1.28 -1.45
N CYS A 58 -12.60 -0.16 -1.78
CA CYS A 58 -14.05 -0.04 -1.83
C CYS A 58 -14.72 -1.04 -2.80
N GLY A 59 -14.18 -1.21 -4.02
CA GLY A 59 -14.73 -2.11 -5.03
C GLY A 59 -14.71 -3.59 -4.64
N ALA A 60 -13.75 -4.00 -3.81
CA ALA A 60 -13.57 -5.41 -3.44
C ALA A 60 -14.74 -5.95 -2.59
N TRP A 61 -15.41 -5.08 -1.83
CA TRP A 61 -16.56 -5.45 -0.99
C TRP A 61 -17.76 -5.96 -1.78
N TYR A 62 -17.89 -5.60 -3.05
CA TYR A 62 -19.05 -5.96 -3.89
C TYR A 62 -18.88 -7.27 -4.67
N LEU A 63 -17.73 -7.96 -4.54
CA LEU A 63 -17.44 -9.19 -5.28
C LEU A 63 -17.49 -10.41 -4.35
N SER A 64 -18.52 -11.24 -4.53
CA SER A 64 -18.82 -12.37 -3.64
C SER A 64 -17.96 -13.62 -3.85
N SER A 65 -17.35 -13.77 -5.02
CA SER A 65 -16.52 -14.92 -5.35
C SER A 65 -15.06 -14.49 -5.50
N ARG A 66 -14.14 -15.39 -5.12
CA ARG A 66 -12.78 -15.42 -5.65
C ARG A 66 -12.88 -15.65 -7.16
N ASN A 67 -13.29 -14.64 -7.91
CA ASN A 67 -13.17 -14.71 -9.36
C ASN A 67 -11.68 -14.56 -9.66
N ASP A 68 -11.16 -15.55 -10.39
CA ASP A 68 -9.79 -15.69 -10.88
C ASP A 68 -9.37 -14.51 -11.77
N VAL A 69 -9.20 -13.34 -11.18
CA VAL A 69 -8.54 -12.24 -11.85
C VAL A 69 -7.41 -11.74 -10.97
N GLU A 70 -6.19 -12.15 -11.31
CA GLU A 70 -4.94 -11.68 -10.72
C GLU A 70 -4.74 -10.16 -10.86
N ALA A 71 -5.54 -9.50 -11.71
CA ALA A 71 -5.51 -8.06 -11.91
C ALA A 71 -6.57 -7.35 -11.05
N ALA A 72 -6.12 -6.65 -10.01
CA ALA A 72 -6.91 -5.62 -9.33
C ALA A 72 -6.52 -4.23 -9.85
N ALA A 73 -7.50 -3.35 -10.06
CA ALA A 73 -7.25 -1.96 -10.39
C ALA A 73 -7.02 -1.14 -9.11
N HIS A 74 -6.20 -0.10 -9.17
CA HIS A 74 -5.97 0.79 -8.04
C HIS A 74 -5.93 2.25 -8.49
N PHE A 75 -7.13 2.80 -8.72
CA PHE A 75 -7.37 4.21 -9.03
C PHE A 75 -7.78 4.95 -7.77
N LYS A 76 -7.02 5.99 -7.40
CA LYS A 76 -7.30 6.77 -6.19
C LYS A 76 -8.16 7.98 -6.52
N SER A 77 -9.31 8.11 -5.87
CA SER A 77 -10.23 9.25 -6.04
C SER A 77 -9.57 10.62 -5.86
N THR A 78 -8.60 10.73 -4.94
CA THR A 78 -7.89 12.00 -4.69
C THR A 78 -7.11 12.52 -5.90
N ASP A 79 -6.71 11.62 -6.81
CA ASP A 79 -6.00 12.04 -8.02
C ASP A 79 -6.96 12.76 -8.99
N GLY A 80 -8.26 12.45 -8.94
CA GLY A 80 -9.31 13.10 -9.73
C GLY A 80 -9.96 14.31 -9.06
N HIS A 81 -9.50 14.74 -7.88
CA HIS A 81 -10.08 15.89 -7.18
C HIS A 81 -9.90 17.19 -7.97
N VAL A 82 -10.91 18.06 -7.84
CA VAL A 82 -10.91 19.39 -8.45
C VAL A 82 -9.64 20.16 -8.06
N GLY A 83 -8.93 20.66 -9.06
CA GLY A 83 -7.67 21.40 -8.90
C GLY A 83 -6.43 20.53 -8.74
N THR A 84 -6.56 19.21 -8.60
CA THR A 84 -5.44 18.27 -8.53
C THR A 84 -5.18 17.60 -9.88
N TYR A 85 -6.18 16.89 -10.42
CA TYR A 85 -6.14 16.18 -11.72
C TYR A 85 -4.77 15.55 -12.01
N ASN A 86 -4.35 14.68 -11.11
CA ASN A 86 -3.02 14.10 -11.10
C ASN A 86 -2.98 12.76 -11.86
N PHE A 87 -1.80 12.40 -12.36
CA PHE A 87 -1.52 11.09 -12.94
C PHE A 87 -0.48 10.37 -12.08
N SER A 88 -0.80 9.18 -11.57
CA SER A 88 0.06 8.47 -10.63
C SER A 88 1.17 7.69 -11.33
N LEU A 89 2.42 8.11 -11.18
CA LEU A 89 3.59 7.34 -11.63
C LEU A 89 3.83 6.06 -10.80
N LYS A 90 3.20 5.95 -9.62
CA LYS A 90 3.35 4.78 -8.73
C LYS A 90 2.34 3.68 -9.02
N ARG A 91 1.19 4.03 -9.60
CA ARG A 91 0.06 3.12 -9.86
C ARG A 91 -0.35 3.26 -11.30
N LEU A 92 0.52 2.81 -12.19
CA LEU A 92 0.28 2.86 -13.62
C LEU A 92 -0.81 1.90 -14.08
N ASN A 93 -1.22 0.92 -13.24
CA ASN A 93 -2.23 -0.09 -13.58
C ASN A 93 -1.90 -0.85 -14.88
N LEU A 94 -0.62 -1.09 -15.19
CA LEU A 94 -0.21 -1.83 -16.39
C LEU A 94 -0.75 -3.28 -16.45
N PRO A 95 -0.91 -4.02 -15.33
CA PRO A 95 -1.57 -5.33 -15.36
C PRO A 95 -3.03 -5.25 -15.88
N LEU A 96 -3.72 -4.13 -15.63
CA LEU A 96 -5.06 -3.91 -16.18
C LEU A 96 -5.01 -3.77 -17.72
N VAL A 97 -3.97 -3.15 -18.27
CA VAL A 97 -3.78 -3.04 -19.73
C VAL A 97 -3.61 -4.42 -20.37
N GLN A 98 -2.87 -5.32 -19.72
CA GLN A 98 -2.71 -6.70 -20.17
C GLN A 98 -4.04 -7.45 -20.17
N LEU A 99 -4.82 -7.32 -19.09
CA LEU A 99 -6.17 -7.90 -19.01
C LEU A 99 -7.08 -7.38 -20.13
N LEU A 100 -7.08 -6.06 -20.36
CA LEU A 100 -7.88 -5.43 -21.40
C LEU A 100 -7.51 -5.92 -22.81
N SER A 101 -6.22 -6.12 -23.08
CA SER A 101 -5.75 -6.67 -24.35
C SER A 101 -6.26 -8.10 -24.59
N GLN A 102 -6.32 -8.92 -23.54
CA GLN A 102 -6.79 -10.31 -23.62
C GLN A 102 -8.33 -10.44 -23.69
N ARG A 103 -9.05 -9.55 -23.01
CA ARG A 103 -10.51 -9.66 -22.81
C ARG A 103 -11.33 -8.63 -23.59
N GLY A 104 -10.68 -7.69 -24.27
CA GLY A 104 -11.32 -6.59 -25.00
C GLY A 104 -11.88 -5.46 -24.11
N GLY A 105 -12.11 -5.73 -22.84
CA GLY A 105 -12.66 -4.76 -21.90
C GLY A 105 -12.79 -5.34 -20.49
N CYS A 106 -13.21 -4.50 -19.54
CA CYS A 106 -13.52 -4.92 -18.17
C CYS A 106 -14.60 -4.04 -17.54
N VAL A 107 -15.31 -4.57 -16.56
CA VAL A 107 -16.21 -3.79 -15.69
C VAL A 107 -15.46 -3.45 -14.40
N LEU A 108 -15.18 -2.17 -14.18
CA LEU A 108 -14.60 -1.68 -12.95
C LEU A 108 -15.70 -1.34 -11.94
N VAL A 109 -15.53 -1.82 -10.71
CA VAL A 109 -16.49 -1.61 -9.63
C VAL A 109 -15.86 -0.76 -8.54
N ASP A 110 -16.54 0.32 -8.20
CA ASP A 110 -16.20 1.24 -7.11
C ASP A 110 -17.46 2.00 -6.72
N SER A 111 -17.53 2.50 -5.49
CA SER A 111 -18.73 3.18 -5.00
C SER A 111 -18.37 4.44 -4.22
N SER A 112 -19.35 5.34 -4.04
CA SER A 112 -19.18 6.55 -3.25
C SER A 112 -20.43 6.86 -2.44
N THR A 113 -20.23 7.31 -1.21
CA THR A 113 -21.29 7.78 -0.31
C THR A 113 -21.89 9.13 -0.71
N ARG A 114 -21.21 9.90 -1.58
CA ARG A 114 -21.53 11.32 -1.83
C ARG A 114 -21.84 11.66 -3.28
N LYS A 115 -21.39 10.84 -4.22
CA LYS A 115 -21.39 11.15 -5.67
C LYS A 115 -21.87 9.97 -6.47
N THR A 116 -22.62 10.23 -7.54
CA THR A 116 -23.18 9.22 -8.45
C THR A 116 -22.11 8.30 -9.02
N LEU A 117 -20.94 8.87 -9.36
CA LEU A 117 -19.74 8.12 -9.62
C LEU A 117 -18.60 8.69 -8.77
N PRO A 118 -17.69 7.84 -8.27
CA PRO A 118 -16.51 8.34 -7.57
C PRO A 118 -15.62 9.15 -8.53
N ASP A 119 -14.75 10.00 -7.97
CA ASP A 119 -13.81 10.80 -8.76
C ASP A 119 -12.79 9.92 -9.50
N SER A 120 -12.52 8.71 -8.96
CA SER A 120 -11.74 7.68 -9.64
C SER A 120 -12.32 7.38 -11.02
N PHE A 121 -13.65 7.29 -11.14
CA PHE A 121 -14.34 6.89 -12.37
C PHE A 121 -14.64 8.07 -13.31
N SER A 122 -14.98 9.22 -12.74
CA SER A 122 -15.37 10.39 -13.53
C SER A 122 -14.20 11.26 -13.99
N ARG A 123 -13.04 11.24 -13.30
CA ARG A 123 -11.85 12.02 -13.66
C ARG A 123 -10.59 11.16 -13.79
N THR A 124 -10.23 10.37 -12.78
CA THR A 124 -8.92 9.69 -12.74
C THR A 124 -8.75 8.68 -13.88
N ILE A 125 -9.74 7.81 -14.12
CA ILE A 125 -9.69 6.84 -15.22
C ILE A 125 -9.69 7.53 -16.59
N PRO A 126 -10.54 8.53 -16.87
CA PRO A 126 -10.43 9.35 -18.09
C PRO A 126 -9.04 9.95 -18.34
N ILE A 127 -8.45 10.55 -17.31
CA ILE A 127 -7.08 11.09 -17.37
C ILE A 127 -6.10 9.97 -17.69
N TRP A 128 -6.22 8.82 -17.02
CA TRP A 128 -5.34 7.68 -17.23
C TRP A 128 -5.43 7.11 -18.65
N CYS A 129 -6.63 6.93 -19.19
CA CYS A 129 -6.85 6.47 -20.57
C CYS A 129 -6.20 7.44 -21.57
N CYS A 130 -6.45 8.74 -21.42
CA CYS A 130 -5.93 9.76 -22.32
C CYS A 130 -4.39 9.82 -22.28
N VAL A 131 -3.79 9.81 -21.08
CA VAL A 131 -2.32 9.82 -20.92
C VAL A 131 -1.69 8.57 -21.52
N LEU A 132 -2.27 7.38 -21.31
CA LEU A 132 -1.75 6.14 -21.90
C LEU A 132 -1.93 6.09 -23.42
N ASN A 133 -3.06 6.53 -23.96
CA ASN A 133 -3.25 6.58 -25.41
C ASN A 133 -2.23 7.53 -26.07
N ARG A 134 -1.95 8.69 -25.45
CA ARG A 134 -0.95 9.66 -25.94
C ARG A 134 0.49 9.16 -25.81
N ILE A 135 0.86 8.52 -24.69
CA ILE A 135 2.22 8.00 -24.50
C ILE A 135 2.50 6.85 -25.48
N VAL A 136 1.53 5.97 -25.73
CA VAL A 136 1.65 4.88 -26.72
C VAL A 136 1.79 5.45 -28.13
N ARG A 137 0.98 6.46 -28.50
CA ARG A 137 1.13 7.16 -29.77
C ARG A 137 2.53 7.77 -29.93
N ARG A 138 3.09 8.32 -28.86
CA ARG A 138 4.46 8.85 -28.85
C ARG A 138 5.51 7.75 -29.04
N TYR A 139 5.40 6.63 -28.33
CA TYR A 139 6.32 5.49 -28.52
C TYR A 139 6.25 4.93 -29.94
N ARG A 140 5.05 4.80 -30.52
CA ARG A 140 4.91 4.38 -31.93
C ARG A 140 5.65 5.31 -32.90
N LYS A 141 5.54 6.63 -32.71
CA LYS A 141 6.28 7.62 -33.52
C LYS A 141 7.80 7.51 -33.39
N ASP A 142 8.29 7.13 -32.20
CA ASP A 142 9.72 7.00 -31.92
C ASP A 142 10.30 5.68 -32.47
N MET A 143 9.49 4.60 -32.48
CA MET A 143 9.90 3.27 -32.95
C MET A 143 9.73 3.06 -34.46
N SER A 144 8.71 3.66 -35.07
CA SER A 144 8.40 3.51 -36.49
C SER A 144 9.06 4.63 -37.30
N THR A 145 9.89 4.30 -38.30
CA THR A 145 10.31 5.24 -39.34
C THR A 145 9.12 5.59 -40.22
N ARG A 146 8.35 6.61 -39.80
CA ARG A 146 7.41 7.45 -40.57
C ARG A 146 6.19 6.85 -41.30
N GLU A 147 6.01 5.54 -41.52
CA GLU A 147 4.98 5.07 -42.48
C GLU A 147 3.76 4.30 -41.94
N GLU A 148 3.68 3.94 -40.65
CA GLU A 148 2.54 3.17 -40.09
C GLU A 148 1.84 3.83 -38.89
N LEU A 149 1.61 5.14 -38.96
CA LEU A 149 0.73 5.78 -37.97
C LEU A 149 -0.72 5.59 -38.43
N ASN A 150 -1.43 4.66 -37.79
CA ASN A 150 -2.88 4.53 -37.96
C ASN A 150 -3.53 5.87 -37.55
N ASP A 151 -4.01 6.63 -38.53
CA ASP A 151 -4.49 8.01 -38.32
C ASP A 151 -5.78 8.06 -37.47
N ASP A 152 -6.44 6.91 -37.29
CA ASP A 152 -7.66 6.75 -36.50
C ASP A 152 -7.43 6.46 -34.99
N TRP A 153 -6.20 6.62 -34.48
CA TRP A 153 -5.91 6.41 -33.06
C TRP A 153 -6.45 7.57 -32.18
N ASP A 154 -7.51 7.29 -31.42
CA ASP A 154 -8.11 8.23 -30.48
C ASP A 154 -7.28 8.40 -29.20
N ASP A 155 -6.64 9.56 -29.07
CA ASP A 155 -5.88 10.00 -27.90
C ASP A 155 -6.53 11.21 -27.19
N GLY A 156 -7.83 11.40 -27.44
CA GLY A 156 -8.67 12.43 -26.82
C GLY A 156 -8.97 12.13 -25.35
N LEU A 157 -9.31 13.19 -24.62
CA LEU A 157 -9.86 13.07 -23.27
C LEU A 157 -11.37 12.84 -23.38
N HIS A 158 -11.90 11.84 -22.67
CA HIS A 158 -13.32 11.53 -22.68
C HIS A 158 -13.85 11.44 -21.25
N THR A 159 -14.70 12.38 -20.85
CA THR A 159 -15.26 12.50 -19.49
C THR A 159 -16.78 12.42 -19.53
N PRO A 160 -17.46 11.98 -18.45
CA PRO A 160 -18.91 11.90 -18.42
C PRO A 160 -19.52 13.31 -18.36
N ALA A 161 -20.20 13.74 -19.42
CA ALA A 161 -20.77 15.09 -19.54
C ALA A 161 -21.81 15.41 -18.45
N SER A 162 -22.49 14.40 -17.91
CA SER A 162 -23.44 14.54 -16.80
C SER A 162 -22.79 14.88 -15.46
N LEU A 163 -21.49 14.64 -15.30
CA LEU A 163 -20.78 14.82 -14.03
C LEU A 163 -19.57 15.76 -14.10
N VAL A 164 -19.03 16.00 -15.29
CA VAL A 164 -17.87 16.86 -15.55
C VAL A 164 -18.33 17.97 -16.49
N SER A 165 -18.31 19.21 -16.00
CA SER A 165 -18.73 20.35 -16.83
C SER A 165 -17.75 20.59 -17.99
N PRO A 166 -18.17 21.25 -19.09
CA PRO A 166 -17.27 21.58 -20.19
C PRO A 166 -16.03 22.39 -19.75
N GLU A 167 -16.19 23.29 -18.77
CA GLU A 167 -15.09 24.08 -18.22
C GLU A 167 -14.13 23.21 -17.40
N GLU A 168 -14.66 22.23 -16.64
CA GLU A 168 -13.83 21.26 -15.92
C GLU A 168 -13.07 20.37 -16.90
N HIS A 169 -13.74 19.87 -17.94
CA HIS A 169 -13.13 19.10 -19.01
C HIS A 169 -11.97 19.85 -19.66
N ALA A 170 -12.17 21.12 -20.03
CA ALA A 170 -11.14 21.96 -20.64
C ALA A 170 -9.92 22.15 -19.71
N ARG A 171 -10.16 22.35 -18.40
CA ARG A 171 -9.07 22.42 -17.40
C ARG A 171 -8.29 21.13 -17.29
N ILE A 172 -8.97 19.98 -17.28
CA ILE A 172 -8.31 18.67 -17.26
C ILE A 172 -7.48 18.48 -18.53
N LEU A 173 -8.06 18.76 -19.70
CA LEU A 173 -7.41 18.64 -21.00
C LEU A 173 -6.12 19.45 -21.09
N ALA A 174 -6.13 20.68 -20.55
CA ALA A 174 -4.96 21.56 -20.51
C ALA A 174 -3.78 20.96 -19.71
N LEU A 175 -4.06 20.12 -18.71
CA LEU A 175 -3.02 19.47 -17.88
C LEU A 175 -2.49 18.17 -18.48
N ILE A 176 -3.23 17.51 -19.39
CA ILE A 176 -2.85 16.20 -19.94
C ILE A 176 -1.45 16.22 -20.56
N GLY A 177 -1.10 17.27 -21.31
CA GLY A 177 0.22 17.38 -21.95
C GLY A 177 1.37 17.29 -20.94
N GLU A 178 1.27 18.02 -19.83
CA GLU A 178 2.24 17.98 -18.73
C GLU A 178 2.33 16.58 -18.10
N ARG A 179 1.19 15.88 -17.93
CA ARG A 179 1.16 14.53 -17.36
C ARG A 179 1.82 13.50 -18.28
N VAL A 180 1.64 13.62 -19.60
CA VAL A 180 2.33 12.79 -20.61
C VAL A 180 3.84 13.05 -20.58
N GLU A 181 4.27 14.31 -20.52
CA GLU A 181 5.69 14.68 -20.38
C GLU A 181 6.31 14.12 -19.10
N MET A 182 5.59 14.24 -17.98
CA MET A 182 6.01 13.69 -16.70
C MET A 182 6.21 12.16 -16.78
N LEU A 183 5.26 11.43 -17.38
CA LEU A 183 5.39 9.99 -17.59
C LEU A 183 6.58 9.65 -18.49
N TRP A 184 6.73 10.35 -19.62
CA TRP A 184 7.83 10.16 -20.55
C TRP A 184 9.20 10.33 -19.89
N ARG A 185 9.40 11.46 -19.20
CA ARG A 185 10.68 11.80 -18.55
C ARG A 185 11.01 10.89 -17.39
N SER A 186 9.99 10.42 -16.66
CA SER A 186 10.19 9.53 -15.52
C SER A 186 10.73 8.15 -15.89
N ARG A 187 10.57 7.72 -17.16
CA ARG A 187 10.86 6.36 -17.62
C ARG A 187 10.19 5.27 -16.77
N ALA A 188 9.02 5.58 -16.18
CA ALA A 188 8.28 4.64 -15.34
C ALA A 188 7.72 3.44 -16.15
N ILE A 189 7.58 3.57 -17.47
CA ILE A 189 7.30 2.45 -18.38
C ILE A 189 8.64 1.80 -18.73
N VAL A 190 8.91 0.64 -18.11
CA VAL A 190 10.18 -0.09 -18.25
C VAL A 190 10.30 -0.82 -19.59
N ASP A 191 9.18 -1.29 -20.13
CA ASP A 191 9.09 -1.92 -21.45
C ASP A 191 8.12 -1.17 -22.37
N PRO A 192 8.60 -0.11 -23.05
CA PRO A 192 7.77 0.62 -24.01
C PRO A 192 7.30 -0.23 -25.20
N ARG A 193 8.11 -1.18 -25.67
CA ARG A 193 7.78 -2.02 -26.84
C ARG A 193 6.63 -2.97 -26.48
N GLY A 194 6.74 -3.68 -25.36
CA GLY A 194 5.68 -4.57 -24.89
C GLY A 194 4.37 -3.81 -24.63
N LEU A 195 4.43 -2.57 -24.13
CA LEU A 195 3.23 -1.74 -23.99
C LEU A 195 2.57 -1.40 -25.33
N VAL A 196 3.36 -1.01 -26.34
CA VAL A 196 2.87 -0.70 -27.69
C VAL A 196 2.25 -1.92 -28.37
N GLU A 197 2.88 -3.09 -28.21
CA GLU A 197 2.39 -4.38 -28.72
C GLU A 197 1.11 -4.84 -28.00
N THR A 198 1.01 -4.60 -26.69
CA THR A 198 -0.17 -4.94 -25.89
C THR A 198 -1.36 -4.04 -26.22
N LEU A 199 -1.13 -2.73 -26.34
CA LEU A 199 -2.18 -1.73 -26.52
C LEU A 199 -2.52 -1.53 -28.01
N THR A 200 -3.05 -2.56 -28.67
CA THR A 200 -3.39 -2.51 -30.11
C THR A 200 -4.59 -1.62 -30.44
N LYS A 201 -5.45 -1.32 -29.46
CA LYS A 201 -6.61 -0.41 -29.55
C LYS A 201 -6.55 0.66 -28.45
N PRO A 202 -7.09 1.88 -28.69
CA PRO A 202 -7.10 2.92 -27.66
C PRO A 202 -7.99 2.54 -26.48
N LEU A 203 -7.63 3.00 -25.29
CA LEU A 203 -8.40 2.83 -24.07
C LEU A 203 -9.57 3.81 -24.05
N ARG A 204 -10.75 3.33 -23.63
CA ARG A 204 -11.96 4.16 -23.52
C ARG A 204 -12.71 3.87 -22.23
N ALA A 205 -12.98 4.90 -21.44
CA ALA A 205 -13.89 4.80 -20.31
C ALA A 205 -15.34 4.98 -20.78
N VAL A 206 -16.23 4.14 -20.25
CA VAL A 206 -17.69 4.23 -20.38
C VAL A 206 -18.29 4.10 -18.98
N TRP A 207 -19.45 4.70 -18.73
CA TRP A 207 -20.01 4.78 -17.39
C TRP A 207 -21.40 4.15 -17.31
N VAL A 208 -21.66 3.45 -16.21
CA VAL A 208 -22.98 2.96 -15.83
C VAL A 208 -23.45 3.76 -14.64
N VAL A 209 -24.56 4.46 -14.81
CA VAL A 209 -25.20 5.28 -13.78
C VAL A 209 -26.63 4.79 -13.62
N ASN A 210 -27.03 4.43 -12.41
CA ASN A 210 -28.38 3.94 -12.11
C ASN A 210 -28.87 2.84 -13.06
N ASN A 211 -27.98 1.88 -13.37
CA ASN A 211 -28.21 0.75 -14.28
C ASN A 211 -28.42 1.12 -15.76
N GLU A 212 -28.22 2.40 -16.11
CA GLU A 212 -28.21 2.86 -17.50
C GLU A 212 -26.77 3.07 -17.95
N LEU A 213 -26.39 2.40 -19.04
CA LEU A 213 -25.11 2.59 -19.68
C LEU A 213 -25.17 3.90 -20.47
N SER A 214 -24.26 4.83 -20.18
CA SER A 214 -24.13 6.07 -20.95
C SER A 214 -24.03 5.75 -22.44
N GLU A 215 -24.69 6.54 -23.30
CA GLU A 215 -24.81 6.34 -24.75
C GLU A 215 -23.56 5.68 -25.38
N CYS A 216 -23.63 4.37 -25.61
CA CYS A 216 -22.55 3.57 -26.15
C CYS A 216 -23.13 2.69 -27.26
N SER A 217 -22.66 2.89 -28.49
CA SER A 217 -23.01 2.01 -29.60
C SER A 217 -22.16 0.74 -29.53
N SER A 218 -22.70 -0.39 -30.02
CA SER A 218 -21.98 -1.67 -30.11
C SER A 218 -20.60 -1.54 -30.78
N HIS A 219 -20.49 -0.66 -31.78
CA HIS A 219 -19.27 -0.34 -32.51
C HIS A 219 -18.15 0.23 -31.62
N GLN A 220 -18.45 0.86 -30.48
CA GLN A 220 -17.42 1.35 -29.56
C GLN A 220 -16.65 0.20 -28.89
N PHE A 221 -17.33 -0.89 -28.52
CA PHE A 221 -16.67 -2.04 -27.91
C PHE A 221 -15.73 -2.78 -28.88
N GLU A 222 -15.98 -2.68 -30.19
CA GLU A 222 -15.09 -3.23 -31.21
C GLU A 222 -13.88 -2.34 -31.48
N LYS A 223 -14.05 -1.01 -31.45
CA LYS A 223 -12.98 -0.03 -31.73
C LYS A 223 -12.02 0.18 -30.55
N TYR A 224 -12.49 0.02 -29.31
CA TYR A 224 -11.75 0.42 -28.11
C TYR A 224 -11.56 -0.72 -27.11
N PHE A 225 -10.45 -0.68 -26.37
CA PHE A 225 -10.37 -1.42 -25.11
C PHE A 225 -11.16 -0.67 -24.04
N THR A 226 -12.31 -1.22 -23.66
CA THR A 226 -13.31 -0.48 -22.89
C THR A 226 -13.24 -0.77 -21.40
N LEU A 227 -13.20 0.29 -20.59
CA LEU A 227 -13.32 0.25 -19.14
C LEU A 227 -14.72 0.74 -18.75
N VAL A 228 -15.59 -0.19 -18.39
CA VAL A 228 -16.95 0.09 -17.95
C VAL A 228 -16.92 0.43 -16.46
N CYS A 229 -17.00 1.70 -16.13
CA CYS A 229 -17.02 2.23 -14.77
C CYS A 229 -18.43 2.10 -14.18
N CYS A 230 -18.63 1.13 -13.29
CA CYS A 230 -19.93 0.81 -12.71
C CYS A 230 -19.95 1.11 -11.20
N ASN A 231 -20.84 2.02 -10.79
CA ASN A 231 -21.19 2.16 -9.38
C ASN A 231 -22.37 1.22 -9.08
N PRO A 232 -22.21 0.24 -8.18
CA PRO A 232 -23.27 -0.73 -7.89
C PRO A 232 -24.39 -0.14 -7.02
N SER A 233 -24.14 1.00 -6.36
CA SER A 233 -25.11 1.64 -5.47
C SER A 233 -26.14 2.48 -6.22
N VAL A 234 -27.40 2.38 -5.80
CA VAL A 234 -28.50 3.17 -6.34
C VAL A 234 -28.53 4.54 -5.65
N GLN A 235 -28.37 5.62 -6.42
CA GLN A 235 -28.46 6.97 -5.87
C GLN A 235 -29.74 7.66 -6.30
N SER A 236 -30.49 8.17 -5.32
CA SER A 236 -31.64 9.04 -5.57
C SER A 236 -31.16 10.40 -6.10
N LEU A 237 -31.72 10.82 -7.24
CA LEU A 237 -31.43 12.12 -7.88
C LEU A 237 -31.81 13.31 -6.99
N ASP A 238 -32.78 13.13 -6.09
CA ASP A 238 -33.40 14.22 -5.33
C ASP A 238 -32.74 14.49 -3.96
N SER A 239 -31.83 13.63 -3.49
CA SER A 239 -31.18 13.85 -2.19
C SER A 239 -29.73 13.38 -2.13
N LYS A 240 -28.81 14.36 -1.98
CA LYS A 240 -27.45 14.11 -1.52
C LYS A 240 -27.55 13.48 -0.13
N ASN A 241 -27.20 12.20 0.01
CA ASN A 241 -27.28 11.37 1.22
C ASN A 241 -28.69 10.78 1.51
N HIS A 242 -29.29 10.14 0.51
CA HIS A 242 -30.47 9.31 0.70
C HIS A 242 -30.15 8.12 1.62
N VAL A 243 -30.91 7.98 2.69
CA VAL A 243 -30.92 6.82 3.57
C VAL A 243 -32.35 6.30 3.58
N GLU A 244 -32.55 5.07 3.13
CA GLU A 244 -33.85 4.44 2.99
C GLU A 244 -33.97 3.32 4.04
N TRP A 245 -35.12 3.17 4.69
CA TRP A 245 -35.39 1.97 5.49
C TRP A 245 -35.88 0.85 4.56
N VAL A 246 -35.22 -0.30 4.63
CA VAL A 246 -35.50 -1.46 3.77
C VAL A 246 -35.86 -2.65 4.64
N GLY A 247 -37.01 -3.26 4.37
CA GLY A 247 -37.56 -4.40 5.12
C GLY A 247 -38.56 -3.99 6.19
N ASP A 248 -39.03 -4.98 6.96
CA ASP A 248 -40.06 -4.79 7.97
C ASP A 248 -39.54 -4.06 9.22
N ASP A 249 -40.43 -3.44 9.99
CA ASP A 249 -40.09 -2.64 11.20
C ASP A 249 -39.23 -3.39 12.23
N VAL A 250 -39.29 -4.72 12.24
CA VAL A 250 -38.60 -5.59 13.21
C VAL A 250 -37.26 -6.12 12.68
N ALA A 251 -37.12 -6.27 11.36
CA ALA A 251 -36.02 -7.00 10.71
C ALA A 251 -35.32 -6.18 9.60
N GLY A 252 -35.69 -4.92 9.43
CA GLY A 252 -35.17 -4.03 8.40
C GLY A 252 -33.84 -3.39 8.74
N TYR A 253 -33.28 -2.69 7.75
CA TYR A 253 -32.03 -1.97 7.86
C TYR A 253 -32.09 -0.65 7.08
N TYR A 254 -31.29 0.33 7.50
CA TYR A 254 -31.05 1.53 6.73
C TYR A 254 -30.08 1.25 5.57
N TYR A 255 -30.56 1.35 4.35
CA TYR A 255 -29.75 1.33 3.14
C TYR A 255 -29.01 2.66 2.97
N SER A 256 -27.71 2.58 2.74
CA SER A 256 -26.87 3.74 2.40
C SER A 256 -26.05 3.46 1.14
N PRO A 257 -26.16 4.27 0.08
CA PRO A 257 -25.31 4.15 -1.11
C PRO A 257 -23.83 4.28 -0.76
N GLY A 258 -22.98 3.50 -1.41
CA GLY A 258 -21.53 3.52 -1.18
C GLY A 258 -21.14 2.99 0.20
N ALA A 259 -21.87 2.04 0.75
CA ALA A 259 -21.64 1.52 2.11
C ALA A 259 -20.25 0.92 2.34
N ALA A 260 -19.54 0.49 1.30
CA ALA A 260 -18.15 0.02 1.40
C ALA A 260 -17.11 1.15 1.53
N ASP A 261 -17.48 2.40 1.25
CA ASP A 261 -16.57 3.54 1.27
C ASP A 261 -16.04 3.81 2.69
N ASP A 262 -14.77 4.23 2.77
CA ASP A 262 -14.01 4.42 4.01
C ASP A 262 -14.10 3.22 4.99
N GLU A 263 -13.75 2.00 4.52
CA GLU A 263 -13.75 0.76 5.32
C GLU A 263 -13.08 0.90 6.70
N SER A 264 -12.03 1.72 6.80
CA SER A 264 -11.33 1.98 8.07
C SER A 264 -12.19 2.60 9.17
N ALA A 265 -13.33 3.22 8.82
CA ALA A 265 -14.24 3.86 9.77
C ALA A 265 -15.25 2.88 10.39
N TRP A 266 -15.53 1.74 9.76
CA TRP A 266 -16.64 0.87 10.16
C TRP A 266 -16.33 -0.64 10.14
N ALA A 267 -15.37 -1.09 9.34
CA ALA A 267 -15.17 -2.53 9.08
C ALA A 267 -14.53 -3.30 10.23
N ARG A 268 -13.97 -2.64 11.26
CA ARG A 268 -13.35 -3.31 12.44
C ARG A 268 -12.29 -4.39 12.09
N ASN A 269 -11.56 -4.20 10.99
CA ASN A 269 -10.62 -5.17 10.38
C ASN A 269 -11.26 -6.40 9.71
N LEU A 270 -12.57 -6.40 9.52
CA LEU A 270 -13.23 -7.30 8.59
C LEU A 270 -12.73 -7.02 7.16
N THR A 271 -12.41 -8.07 6.41
CA THR A 271 -12.05 -7.96 5.00
C THR A 271 -13.22 -8.42 4.12
N PRO A 272 -13.28 -8.03 2.84
CA PRO A 272 -14.29 -8.52 1.91
C PRO A 272 -14.40 -10.05 1.89
N GLU A 273 -13.27 -10.77 1.92
CA GLU A 273 -13.24 -12.23 1.88
C GLU A 273 -13.89 -12.84 3.13
N LEU A 274 -13.61 -12.25 4.30
CA LEU A 274 -14.21 -12.69 5.56
C LEU A 274 -15.70 -12.37 5.60
N PHE A 275 -16.12 -11.22 5.08
CA PHE A 275 -17.52 -10.89 4.96
C PHE A 275 -18.27 -11.92 4.10
N TRP A 276 -17.79 -12.17 2.87
CA TRP A 276 -18.46 -13.11 1.97
C TRP A 276 -18.42 -14.56 2.45
N SER A 277 -17.36 -14.98 3.12
CA SER A 277 -17.27 -16.33 3.71
C SER A 277 -18.18 -16.53 4.92
N ASN A 278 -18.58 -15.45 5.59
CA ASN A 278 -19.44 -15.47 6.78
C ASN A 278 -20.74 -14.68 6.56
N ARG A 279 -21.17 -14.58 5.30
CA ARG A 279 -22.27 -13.72 4.85
C ARG A 279 -23.54 -13.99 5.66
N ASP A 280 -23.94 -15.24 5.77
CA ASP A 280 -25.22 -15.61 6.39
C ASP A 280 -25.22 -15.35 7.91
N ALA A 281 -24.05 -15.45 8.57
CA ALA A 281 -23.91 -15.11 9.98
C ALA A 281 -23.95 -13.60 10.24
N LEU A 282 -23.39 -12.80 9.32
CA LEU A 282 -23.32 -11.34 9.45
C LEU A 282 -24.59 -10.62 9.01
N LEU A 283 -25.37 -11.23 8.12
CA LEU A 283 -26.62 -10.68 7.58
C LEU A 283 -27.87 -11.29 8.25
N ASP A 284 -27.73 -11.97 9.38
CA ASP A 284 -28.88 -12.45 10.15
C ASP A 284 -29.68 -11.27 10.69
N THR A 285 -30.91 -11.11 10.19
CA THR A 285 -31.79 -9.98 10.48
C THR A 285 -32.22 -9.91 11.95
N ARG A 286 -32.07 -11.01 12.70
CA ARG A 286 -32.38 -11.10 14.14
C ARG A 286 -31.29 -10.46 15.01
N LEU A 287 -30.10 -10.24 14.47
CA LEU A 287 -29.00 -9.65 15.22
C LEU A 287 -29.21 -8.15 15.40
N THR A 288 -28.96 -7.66 16.61
CA THR A 288 -28.82 -6.23 16.87
C THR A 288 -27.50 -5.73 16.33
N ASP A 289 -27.36 -4.41 16.16
CA ASP A 289 -26.11 -3.82 15.68
C ASP A 289 -24.90 -4.19 16.55
N ASP A 290 -25.07 -4.23 17.88
CA ASP A 290 -24.00 -4.59 18.83
C ASP A 290 -23.64 -6.08 18.71
N GLN A 291 -24.63 -6.94 18.44
CA GLN A 291 -24.38 -8.36 18.20
C GLN A 291 -23.63 -8.58 16.88
N VAL A 292 -23.92 -7.80 15.83
CA VAL A 292 -23.14 -7.82 14.59
C VAL A 292 -21.72 -7.33 14.84
N ASP A 293 -21.53 -6.24 15.58
CA ASP A 293 -20.18 -5.75 15.96
C ASP A 293 -19.38 -6.84 16.71
N CYS A 294 -20.00 -7.54 17.67
CA CYS A 294 -19.41 -8.68 18.38
C CYS A 294 -19.12 -9.87 17.44
N THR A 295 -20.01 -10.14 16.48
CA THR A 295 -19.83 -11.22 15.50
C THR A 295 -18.67 -10.91 14.56
N ILE A 296 -18.53 -9.66 14.13
CA ILE A 296 -17.37 -9.20 13.35
C ILE A 296 -16.09 -9.40 14.15
N ASP A 297 -16.06 -8.94 15.41
CA ASP A 297 -14.89 -9.10 16.26
C ASP A 297 -14.54 -10.58 16.47
N TRP A 298 -15.55 -11.43 16.67
CA TRP A 298 -15.40 -12.87 16.79
C TRP A 298 -14.82 -13.47 15.50
N ILE A 299 -15.40 -13.18 14.32
CA ILE A 299 -14.91 -13.67 13.02
C ILE A 299 -13.47 -13.21 12.78
N VAL A 300 -13.16 -11.95 13.04
CA VAL A 300 -11.81 -11.39 12.89
C VAL A 300 -10.85 -12.03 13.87
N GLN A 301 -11.25 -12.33 15.11
CA GLN A 301 -10.40 -13.03 16.09
C GLN A 301 -10.22 -14.51 15.79
N HIS A 302 -11.25 -15.18 15.28
CA HIS A 302 -11.22 -16.59 14.90
C HIS A 302 -10.46 -16.80 13.59
N ASN A 303 -10.56 -15.87 12.64
CA ASN A 303 -9.70 -15.83 11.46
C ASN A 303 -8.33 -15.17 11.73
N ARG A 304 -8.12 -14.62 12.94
CA ARG A 304 -6.78 -14.33 13.47
C ARG A 304 -6.14 -15.58 14.10
N HIS A 305 -6.84 -16.72 14.19
CA HIS A 305 -6.11 -17.99 14.23
C HIS A 305 -5.35 -18.08 12.93
N PHE A 306 -4.03 -18.18 13.07
CA PHE A 306 -3.04 -18.32 12.01
C PHE A 306 -3.66 -18.93 10.75
N PRO A 307 -3.63 -18.24 9.59
CA PRO A 307 -3.68 -18.99 8.36
C PRO A 307 -2.61 -20.06 8.53
N ASP A 308 -3.04 -21.31 8.47
CA ASP A 308 -2.18 -22.38 8.01
C ASP A 308 -1.90 -22.06 6.54
N ASP A 309 -1.08 -21.01 6.35
CA ASP A 309 -0.39 -20.67 5.12
C ASP A 309 0.57 -21.85 4.94
N THR A 310 0.02 -22.87 4.31
CA THR A 310 0.74 -23.78 3.43
C THR A 310 1.95 -23.04 2.83
N ALA A 311 3.12 -23.30 3.41
CA ALA A 311 4.44 -23.05 2.85
C ALA A 311 4.80 -21.64 2.32
N LYS A 312 4.19 -20.53 2.77
CA LYS A 312 4.79 -19.19 2.54
C LYS A 312 5.89 -18.94 3.57
N GLN A 313 7.11 -18.65 3.09
CA GLN A 313 8.29 -18.49 3.93
C GLN A 313 8.05 -17.42 5.01
N SER A 314 8.31 -17.74 6.28
CA SER A 314 8.13 -16.83 7.41
C SER A 314 9.07 -15.60 7.38
N SER A 315 10.06 -15.66 6.50
CA SER A 315 11.17 -14.72 6.33
C SER A 315 11.69 -14.82 4.91
N ASP A 316 11.98 -13.68 4.28
CA ASP A 316 12.52 -13.60 2.92
C ASP A 316 13.93 -13.02 2.95
N LYS A 317 14.79 -13.49 2.04
CA LYS A 317 16.16 -12.99 1.86
C LYS A 317 16.14 -11.73 1.01
N ILE A 318 16.90 -10.70 1.39
CA ILE A 318 16.97 -9.43 0.65
C ILE A 318 18.22 -9.41 -0.24
N GLY A 319 18.00 -9.36 -1.54
CA GLY A 319 19.04 -9.47 -2.56
C GLY A 319 19.96 -10.66 -2.36
N ASN A 320 21.24 -10.49 -2.69
CA ASN A 320 22.26 -11.52 -2.52
C ASN A 320 22.97 -11.48 -1.16
N MET A 321 22.35 -10.85 -0.16
CA MET A 321 22.95 -10.57 1.15
C MET A 321 22.55 -11.62 2.18
N ASN A 322 23.35 -11.80 3.24
CA ASN A 322 22.93 -12.58 4.41
C ASN A 322 21.96 -11.80 5.31
N LEU A 323 21.05 -11.03 4.71
CA LEU A 323 20.04 -10.20 5.37
C LEU A 323 18.64 -10.74 5.05
N PHE A 324 17.85 -10.95 6.08
CA PHE A 324 16.50 -11.50 5.97
C PHE A 324 15.49 -10.61 6.68
N VAL A 325 14.27 -10.53 6.16
CA VAL A 325 13.16 -9.85 6.81
C VAL A 325 12.03 -10.82 7.09
N GLY A 326 11.52 -10.82 8.32
CA GLY A 326 10.46 -11.74 8.72
C GLY A 326 9.43 -11.15 9.67
N SER A 327 8.40 -11.95 9.95
CA SER A 327 7.39 -11.64 10.96
C SER A 327 7.84 -12.06 12.35
N ARG A 328 7.01 -11.79 13.38
CA ARG A 328 7.22 -12.27 14.75
C ARG A 328 7.31 -13.80 14.83
N LYS A 329 6.76 -14.55 13.87
CA LYS A 329 6.92 -16.01 13.83
C LYS A 329 8.36 -16.41 13.52
N ALA A 330 9.03 -15.70 12.61
CA ALA A 330 10.41 -16.00 12.22
C ALA A 330 11.44 -15.68 13.32
N GLY A 331 11.15 -14.70 14.17
CA GLY A 331 12.03 -14.31 15.28
C GLY A 331 11.82 -15.10 16.58
N ARG A 332 10.90 -16.07 16.59
CA ARG A 332 10.54 -16.82 17.80
C ARG A 332 11.66 -17.80 18.21
N PRO A 333 12.13 -17.76 19.48
CA PRO A 333 13.10 -18.72 19.97
C PRO A 333 12.43 -20.05 20.39
N PRO A 334 13.15 -21.19 20.32
CA PRO A 334 14.52 -21.35 19.83
C PRO A 334 14.64 -21.48 18.30
N GLU A 335 13.52 -21.61 17.58
CA GLU A 335 13.51 -22.01 16.18
C GLU A 335 14.20 -20.98 15.27
N CYS A 336 14.18 -19.70 15.62
CA CYS A 336 14.86 -18.64 14.87
C CYS A 336 16.36 -18.89 14.70
N PHE A 337 17.02 -19.48 15.71
CA PHE A 337 18.45 -19.77 15.68
C PHE A 337 18.83 -21.03 14.90
N THR A 338 17.84 -21.76 14.35
CA THR A 338 18.11 -22.85 13.39
C THR A 338 18.45 -22.32 12.00
N LYS A 339 17.97 -21.11 11.67
CA LYS A 339 18.11 -20.49 10.34
C LYS A 339 19.02 -19.27 10.33
N PHE A 340 19.12 -18.57 11.46
CA PHE A 340 19.80 -17.28 11.57
C PHE A 340 20.77 -17.28 12.75
N ASP A 341 21.88 -16.59 12.60
CA ASP A 341 22.89 -16.44 13.66
C ASP A 341 22.59 -15.20 14.53
N CYS A 342 21.97 -14.19 13.92
CA CYS A 342 21.75 -12.87 14.50
C CYS A 342 20.29 -12.45 14.33
N ILE A 343 19.64 -12.03 15.40
CA ILE A 343 18.23 -11.63 15.40
C ILE A 343 18.08 -10.18 15.86
N LEU A 344 17.48 -9.34 15.03
CA LEU A 344 17.10 -7.96 15.32
C LEU A 344 15.58 -7.86 15.48
N ASN A 345 15.12 -7.71 16.72
CA ASN A 345 13.71 -7.58 17.08
C ASN A 345 13.29 -6.10 17.18
N VAL A 346 12.49 -5.63 16.22
CA VAL A 346 11.98 -4.25 16.17
C VAL A 346 10.55 -4.18 16.71
N THR A 347 10.35 -4.66 17.94
CA THR A 347 9.06 -4.63 18.63
C THR A 347 9.24 -4.18 20.08
N GLU A 348 8.17 -3.64 20.68
CA GLU A 348 8.16 -3.14 22.05
C GLU A 348 8.64 -4.18 23.07
N ASN A 349 8.24 -5.44 22.90
CA ASN A 349 8.47 -6.49 23.87
C ASN A 349 9.44 -7.55 23.37
N GLU A 350 10.28 -8.05 24.28
CA GLU A 350 11.12 -9.22 24.07
C GLU A 350 10.28 -10.51 23.98
N TYR A 351 10.90 -11.60 23.50
CA TYR A 351 10.32 -12.93 23.68
C TYR A 351 10.67 -13.47 25.06
N ALA A 352 9.66 -14.03 25.74
CA ALA A 352 9.89 -14.85 26.92
C ALA A 352 10.84 -16.02 26.55
N GLY A 353 11.86 -16.26 27.39
CA GLY A 353 12.83 -17.34 27.19
C GLY A 353 13.97 -17.07 26.19
N MET A 354 14.00 -15.89 25.52
CA MET A 354 15.10 -15.55 24.60
C MET A 354 16.47 -15.55 25.31
N ARG A 355 16.51 -15.02 26.54
CA ARG A 355 17.71 -15.00 27.39
C ARG A 355 18.24 -16.41 27.66
N ASP A 356 17.34 -17.33 28.00
CA ASP A 356 17.70 -18.71 28.32
C ASP A 356 18.25 -19.44 27.10
N VAL A 357 17.70 -19.19 25.91
CA VAL A 357 18.15 -19.81 24.65
C VAL A 357 19.53 -19.31 24.23
N ILE A 358 19.85 -18.03 24.45
CA ILE A 358 21.16 -17.46 24.13
C ILE A 358 22.22 -17.91 25.16
N ASN A 359 21.86 -17.99 26.44
CA ASN A 359 22.79 -18.33 27.52
C ASN A 359 23.12 -19.83 27.61
N ARG A 360 22.35 -20.72 26.96
CA ARG A 360 22.68 -22.15 26.86
C ARG A 360 23.96 -22.34 26.03
N ARG A 361 25.10 -22.43 26.73
CA ARG A 361 26.49 -22.52 26.23
C ARG A 361 26.87 -23.82 25.48
N SER A 362 25.93 -24.55 24.89
CA SER A 362 26.22 -25.86 24.27
C SER A 362 26.61 -25.82 22.80
N ASP A 363 26.43 -24.71 22.09
CA ASP A 363 26.63 -24.64 20.64
C ASP A 363 27.95 -23.93 20.26
N GLU A 364 28.71 -24.51 19.34
CA GLU A 364 29.94 -23.91 18.74
C GLU A 364 29.68 -22.55 18.05
N HIS A 365 28.41 -22.19 17.82
CA HIS A 365 27.98 -20.98 17.13
C HIS A 365 27.45 -19.92 18.11
N LYS A 366 28.14 -18.77 18.20
CA LYS A 366 27.70 -17.62 19.01
C LYS A 366 26.41 -17.03 18.42
N ARG A 367 25.32 -17.09 19.19
CA ARG A 367 24.02 -16.47 18.90
C ARG A 367 24.03 -15.00 19.31
N HIS A 368 23.49 -14.13 18.46
CA HIS A 368 23.39 -12.69 18.75
C HIS A 368 21.94 -12.21 18.69
N TYR A 369 21.57 -11.33 19.62
CA TYR A 369 20.22 -10.78 19.68
C TYR A 369 20.26 -9.31 20.08
N LEU A 370 19.48 -8.50 19.37
CA LEU A 370 19.26 -7.10 19.70
C LEU A 370 17.77 -6.80 19.62
N GLN A 371 17.20 -6.23 20.68
CA GLN A 371 15.82 -5.74 20.71
C GLN A 371 15.79 -4.22 20.74
N LEU A 372 14.90 -3.64 19.92
CA LEU A 372 14.65 -2.20 19.84
C LEU A 372 13.21 -1.94 20.30
N PRO A 373 12.99 -1.20 21.40
CA PRO A 373 11.67 -0.92 21.95
C PRO A 373 10.91 0.11 21.12
N VAL A 374 10.49 -0.28 19.92
CA VAL A 374 9.84 0.60 18.94
C VAL A 374 8.35 0.25 18.83
N LEU A 375 7.48 1.22 19.15
CA LEU A 375 6.02 1.09 19.03
C LEU A 375 5.55 1.08 17.56
N GLU A 376 4.32 0.61 17.32
CA GLU A 376 3.76 0.52 15.97
C GLU A 376 3.20 1.85 15.44
N GLY A 377 3.47 2.13 14.16
CA GLY A 377 2.88 3.23 13.41
C GLY A 377 3.05 4.58 14.11
N LYS A 378 1.93 5.30 14.27
CA LYS A 378 1.89 6.65 14.86
C LYS A 378 2.14 6.67 16.39
N ARG A 379 2.08 5.52 17.06
CA ARG A 379 2.33 5.45 18.52
C ARG A 379 3.80 5.69 18.82
N ASP A 380 4.69 5.26 17.93
CA ASP A 380 6.09 5.65 17.97
C ASP A 380 6.27 7.05 17.36
N LYS A 381 6.78 7.98 18.17
CA LYS A 381 7.08 9.35 17.74
C LYS A 381 8.52 9.50 17.24
N THR A 382 9.49 8.87 17.90
CA THR A 382 10.94 9.14 17.73
C THR A 382 11.84 7.93 17.95
N GLU A 383 11.35 6.82 18.52
CA GLU A 383 12.19 5.69 18.94
C GLU A 383 12.81 4.98 17.73
N LEU A 384 12.06 4.78 16.63
CA LEU A 384 12.67 4.18 15.43
C LEU A 384 13.85 5.01 14.91
N GLU A 385 13.80 6.35 15.02
CA GLU A 385 14.91 7.23 14.61
C GLU A 385 16.08 7.15 15.58
N ARG A 386 15.79 7.12 16.88
CA ARG A 386 16.78 7.00 17.95
C ARG A 386 17.56 5.69 17.89
N TRP A 387 16.88 4.58 17.62
CA TRP A 387 17.48 3.24 17.59
C TRP A 387 18.05 2.86 16.22
N MET A 388 17.76 3.63 15.15
CA MET A 388 18.24 3.36 13.80
C MET A 388 19.77 3.19 13.70
N PRO A 389 20.61 4.06 14.30
CA PRO A 389 22.06 3.90 14.21
C PRO A 389 22.54 2.54 14.72
N ILE A 390 22.04 2.11 15.87
CA ILE A 390 22.45 0.86 16.53
C ILE A 390 22.01 -0.35 15.70
N ALA A 391 20.78 -0.29 15.16
CA ALA A 391 20.26 -1.30 14.26
C ALA A 391 21.13 -1.48 13.00
N LEU A 392 21.55 -0.38 12.40
CA LEU A 392 22.36 -0.38 11.19
C LEU A 392 23.76 -0.94 11.46
N ILE A 393 24.39 -0.59 12.58
CA ILE A 393 25.70 -1.12 12.97
C ILE A 393 25.62 -2.61 13.28
N PHE A 394 24.57 -3.05 13.97
CA PHE A 394 24.32 -4.47 14.24
C PHE A 394 24.26 -5.27 12.94
N ILE A 395 23.45 -4.82 11.97
CA ILE A 395 23.32 -5.47 10.67
C ILE A 395 24.68 -5.47 9.94
N ALA A 396 25.34 -4.31 9.87
CA ALA A 396 26.61 -4.17 9.16
C ALA A 396 27.71 -5.07 9.72
N LYS A 397 27.88 -5.09 11.05
CA LYS A 397 28.87 -5.93 11.75
C LYS A 397 28.68 -7.41 11.44
N HIS A 398 27.45 -7.90 11.56
CA HIS A 398 27.18 -9.32 11.45
C HIS A 398 27.19 -9.81 10.00
N ILE A 399 26.69 -9.01 9.05
CA ILE A 399 26.81 -9.34 7.63
C ILE A 399 28.27 -9.42 7.21
N ARG A 400 29.12 -8.49 7.67
CA ARG A 400 30.57 -8.51 7.41
C ARG A 400 31.24 -9.77 7.97
N GLU A 401 30.79 -10.24 9.14
CA GLU A 401 31.26 -11.49 9.75
C GLU A 401 30.64 -12.74 9.11
N GLY A 402 29.95 -12.60 7.97
CA GLY A 402 29.37 -13.70 7.20
C GLY A 402 28.08 -14.28 7.80
N ARG A 403 27.55 -13.69 8.86
CA ARG A 403 26.40 -14.21 9.61
C ARG A 403 25.07 -13.90 8.93
N LYS A 404 24.10 -14.81 9.09
CA LYS A 404 22.72 -14.63 8.66
C LYS A 404 21.96 -13.78 9.68
N VAL A 405 21.56 -12.59 9.26
CA VAL A 405 20.86 -11.60 10.08
C VAL A 405 19.38 -11.58 9.74
N LEU A 406 18.51 -11.83 10.72
CA LEU A 406 17.07 -11.63 10.61
C LEU A 406 16.66 -10.31 11.24
N VAL A 407 15.96 -9.46 10.48
CA VAL A 407 15.27 -8.26 10.98
C VAL A 407 13.78 -8.53 10.97
N HIS A 408 13.14 -8.50 12.14
CA HIS A 408 11.70 -8.75 12.23
C HIS A 408 10.98 -7.66 13.03
N CYS A 409 9.69 -7.48 12.73
CA CYS A 409 8.76 -6.77 13.59
C CYS A 409 7.52 -7.65 13.79
N ALA A 410 6.37 -7.10 14.21
CA ALA A 410 5.16 -7.90 14.40
C ALA A 410 4.76 -8.68 13.13
N GLN A 411 4.55 -7.96 12.03
CA GLN A 411 4.13 -8.54 10.75
C GLN A 411 5.27 -8.68 9.73
N GLY A 412 6.43 -8.07 10.00
CA GLY A 412 7.53 -8.02 9.03
C GLY A 412 7.27 -7.11 7.83
N LYS A 413 6.31 -6.19 7.93
CA LYS A 413 5.88 -5.33 6.80
C LYS A 413 6.26 -3.86 6.96
N ASP A 414 6.48 -3.39 8.19
CA ASP A 414 6.58 -1.96 8.50
C ASP A 414 7.93 -1.53 9.08
N ARG A 415 8.10 -1.58 10.41
CA ARG A 415 9.33 -1.11 11.10
C ARG A 415 10.59 -1.85 10.65
N SER A 416 10.51 -3.18 10.52
CA SER A 416 11.63 -4.00 10.03
C SER A 416 12.05 -3.63 8.62
N ILE A 417 11.07 -3.34 7.76
CA ILE A 417 11.33 -2.82 6.40
C ILE A 417 11.99 -1.45 6.50
N GLY A 418 11.51 -0.56 7.39
CA GLY A 418 12.14 0.74 7.61
C GLY A 418 13.64 0.67 7.87
N ILE A 419 14.08 -0.24 8.76
CA ILE A 419 15.51 -0.46 9.04
C ILE A 419 16.24 -0.99 7.82
N VAL A 420 15.68 -1.97 7.12
CA VAL A 420 16.30 -2.53 5.90
C VAL A 420 16.43 -1.49 4.80
N LEU A 421 15.44 -0.60 4.62
CA LEU A 421 15.53 0.51 3.67
C LEU A 421 16.66 1.47 4.02
N ALA A 422 16.82 1.80 5.30
CA ALA A 422 17.93 2.62 5.76
C ALA A 422 19.28 1.94 5.49
N PHE A 423 19.38 0.64 5.76
CA PHE A 423 20.59 -0.16 5.50
C PHE A 423 20.96 -0.19 4.02
N VAL A 424 19.99 -0.51 3.15
CA VAL A 424 20.18 -0.54 1.69
C VAL A 424 20.60 0.84 1.16
N CYS A 425 20.01 1.92 1.68
CA CYS A 425 20.37 3.27 1.24
C CYS A 425 21.79 3.68 1.66
N ILE A 426 22.32 3.22 2.78
CA ILE A 426 23.65 3.62 3.24
C ILE A 426 24.72 2.70 2.64
N PHE A 427 24.54 1.37 2.75
CA PHE A 427 25.60 0.40 2.54
C PHE A 427 25.57 -0.33 1.20
N CYS A 428 24.50 -0.16 0.39
CA CYS A 428 24.38 -0.85 -0.89
C CYS A 428 24.55 0.09 -2.10
N ARG A 429 25.20 -0.41 -3.15
CA ARG A 429 25.09 0.15 -4.51
C ARG A 429 23.85 -0.41 -5.18
N LEU A 430 23.18 0.45 -5.93
CA LEU A 430 22.15 0.06 -6.88
C LEU A 430 22.85 -0.01 -8.25
N GLU A 431 23.07 -1.21 -8.76
CA GLU A 431 23.71 -1.45 -10.06
C GLU A 431 22.67 -1.94 -11.07
N TYR A 432 22.90 -1.69 -12.37
CA TYR A 432 22.03 -2.20 -13.43
C TYR A 432 22.47 -3.62 -13.88
N PRO A 433 21.55 -4.57 -14.14
CA PRO A 433 20.10 -4.49 -13.93
C PRO A 433 19.80 -4.27 -12.44
N LEU A 434 18.81 -3.40 -12.13
CA LEU A 434 18.56 -2.84 -10.80
C LEU A 434 18.55 -3.92 -9.70
N GLN A 435 19.70 -4.11 -9.05
CA GLN A 435 19.93 -5.11 -8.03
C GLN A 435 20.64 -4.47 -6.83
N ILE A 436 20.39 -5.05 -5.65
CA ILE A 436 21.04 -4.62 -4.41
C ILE A 436 22.37 -5.36 -4.27
N LYS A 437 23.48 -4.63 -4.27
CA LYS A 437 24.81 -5.17 -3.95
C LYS A 437 25.43 -4.44 -2.77
N ILE A 438 25.98 -5.21 -1.83
CA ILE A 438 26.72 -4.68 -0.68
C ILE A 438 28.05 -4.11 -1.15
N LYS A 439 28.41 -2.93 -0.65
CA LYS A 439 29.79 -2.44 -0.70
C LYS A 439 30.53 -2.98 0.52
N ASN A 440 31.30 -4.06 0.38
CA ASN A 440 32.01 -4.67 1.52
C ASN A 440 32.95 -3.65 2.21
N GLU A 441 33.61 -2.79 1.42
CA GLU A 441 34.45 -1.68 1.89
C GLU A 441 33.71 -0.71 2.83
N CYS A 442 32.38 -0.61 2.74
CA CYS A 442 31.58 0.27 3.59
C CYS A 442 31.18 -0.35 4.92
N LEU A 443 31.42 -1.65 5.13
CA LEU A 443 31.07 -2.35 6.36
C LEU A 443 32.23 -2.39 7.37
N ASP A 444 33.44 -2.08 6.93
CA ASP A 444 34.66 -2.18 7.75
C ASP A 444 34.75 -1.05 8.75
N GLY A 445 35.15 -1.36 9.99
CA GLY A 445 35.51 -0.33 10.96
C GLY A 445 34.36 0.48 11.57
N ILE A 446 33.09 0.27 11.16
CA ILE A 446 31.96 1.15 11.54
C ILE A 446 31.84 1.33 13.05
N GLU A 447 32.01 0.26 13.80
CA GLU A 447 31.94 0.30 15.27
C GLU A 447 33.13 1.06 15.88
N GLN A 448 34.33 0.93 15.30
CA GLN A 448 35.55 1.62 15.74
C GLN A 448 35.53 3.12 15.44
N MET A 449 34.73 3.58 14.47
CA MET A 449 34.62 5.00 14.09
C MET A 449 33.89 5.85 15.12
N ILE A 450 33.05 5.22 15.93
CA ILE A 450 32.31 5.87 16.99
C ILE A 450 33.25 5.94 18.19
N HIS A 451 34.16 6.92 18.15
CA HIS A 451 35.16 7.16 19.19
C HIS A 451 34.49 7.35 20.55
N ASN A 452 34.90 6.54 21.53
CA ASN A 452 34.71 6.82 22.95
C ASN A 452 36.02 6.50 23.68
N HIS A 453 36.54 7.48 24.43
CA HIS A 453 37.59 7.29 25.45
C HIS A 453 37.02 6.83 26.80
N GLU A 454 35.70 6.60 26.88
CA GLU A 454 35.05 6.08 28.08
C GLU A 454 35.40 4.59 28.22
N GLU A 455 36.09 4.23 29.31
CA GLU A 455 36.30 2.84 29.72
C GLU A 455 34.94 2.11 29.80
N ASP A 456 34.92 0.83 29.43
CA ASP A 456 33.77 -0.06 29.66
C ASP A 456 33.65 -0.35 31.17
N ASN A 457 33.32 0.69 31.95
CA ASN A 457 32.98 0.51 33.36
C ASN A 457 31.57 -0.09 33.44
N ASP A 458 31.54 -1.28 34.02
CA ASP A 458 30.46 -2.26 34.02
C ASP A 458 29.40 -1.90 35.06
N VAL A 459 28.35 -1.16 34.69
CA VAL A 459 27.13 -1.02 35.52
C VAL A 459 25.88 -0.77 34.65
N ASP A 460 25.42 -1.76 33.89
CA ASP A 460 23.98 -2.02 33.68
C ASP A 460 23.76 -3.44 33.14
N SER A 461 23.83 -4.42 34.03
CA SER A 461 23.81 -5.86 33.73
C SER A 461 22.48 -6.40 33.17
N ASN A 462 21.48 -5.54 32.93
CA ASN A 462 20.12 -5.92 32.54
C ASN A 462 19.70 -5.59 31.10
N GLY A 463 20.52 -4.88 30.31
CA GLY A 463 20.20 -4.57 28.92
C GLY A 463 20.55 -5.69 27.93
N MET A 464 19.57 -6.32 27.26
CA MET A 464 19.85 -7.37 26.24
C MET A 464 20.61 -6.85 25.02
N TYR A 465 20.80 -5.54 24.84
CA TYR A 465 21.72 -5.03 23.82
C TYR A 465 23.17 -5.50 24.06
N LEU A 466 23.53 -5.95 25.26
CA LEU A 466 24.83 -6.59 25.52
C LEU A 466 25.00 -7.94 24.79
N LEU A 467 23.90 -8.60 24.42
CA LEU A 467 23.90 -9.85 23.65
C LEU A 467 23.93 -9.60 22.13
N SER A 468 23.98 -8.33 21.71
CA SER A 468 24.11 -7.94 20.31
C SER A 468 25.51 -8.17 19.76
N GLY A 469 26.51 -8.38 20.62
CA GLY A 469 27.92 -8.42 20.21
C GLY A 469 28.50 -7.04 19.85
N LEU A 470 27.76 -5.94 20.08
CA LEU A 470 28.26 -4.57 20.01
C LEU A 470 28.89 -4.16 21.35
N ARG A 471 29.87 -3.24 21.30
CA ARG A 471 30.48 -2.59 22.46
C ARG A 471 29.43 -1.76 23.20
N GLY A 472 29.33 -1.96 24.52
CA GLY A 472 28.39 -1.22 25.37
C GLY A 472 28.58 0.29 25.27
N ALA A 473 29.84 0.76 25.24
CA ALA A 473 30.17 2.17 25.04
C ALA A 473 29.58 2.74 23.74
N THR A 474 29.67 2.01 22.62
CA THR A 474 29.13 2.44 21.31
C THR A 474 27.61 2.56 21.35
N VAL A 475 26.92 1.56 21.93
CA VAL A 475 25.45 1.60 22.07
C VAL A 475 25.02 2.79 22.93
N ARG A 476 25.65 2.99 24.09
CA ARG A 476 25.35 4.13 24.99
C ARG A 476 25.59 5.47 24.30
N ARG A 477 26.67 5.60 23.52
CA ARG A 477 26.98 6.84 22.78
C ARG A 477 25.89 7.19 21.77
N LEU A 478 25.36 6.19 21.08
CA LEU A 478 24.34 6.38 20.04
C LEU A 478 22.92 6.55 20.59
N LEU A 479 22.67 6.16 21.84
CA LEU A 479 21.37 6.38 22.50
C LEU A 479 21.22 7.79 23.09
N ARG A 480 22.29 8.59 23.12
CA ARG A 480 22.24 10.02 23.49
C ARG A 480 21.44 10.82 22.46
N GLU A 481 21.00 12.03 22.82
CA GLU A 481 20.14 12.86 21.96
C GLU A 481 20.76 13.20 20.60
N ASP A 482 22.09 13.32 20.55
CA ASP A 482 22.88 13.59 19.34
C ASP A 482 23.40 12.33 18.64
N GLY A 483 22.98 11.13 19.08
CA GLY A 483 23.54 9.86 18.60
C GLY A 483 23.30 9.61 17.10
N ARG A 484 22.20 10.11 16.55
CA ARG A 484 21.93 10.07 15.11
C ARG A 484 22.96 10.90 14.33
N GLU A 485 23.24 12.11 14.79
CA GLU A 485 24.14 13.08 14.16
C GLU A 485 25.55 12.52 14.15
N VAL A 486 25.99 11.97 15.27
CA VAL A 486 27.29 11.31 15.45
C VAL A 486 27.45 10.14 14.49
N PHE A 487 26.40 9.33 14.34
CA PHE A 487 26.39 8.24 13.37
C PHE A 487 26.50 8.75 11.92
N LEU A 488 25.69 9.74 11.53
CA LEU A 488 25.71 10.28 10.17
C LEU A 488 27.05 10.94 9.83
N GLU A 489 27.66 11.66 10.79
CA GLU A 489 29.00 12.23 10.66
C GLU A 489 30.07 11.15 10.48
N ALA A 490 30.01 10.08 11.28
CA ALA A 490 30.93 8.96 11.17
C ALA A 490 30.83 8.28 9.80
N ILE A 491 29.61 8.08 9.28
CA ILE A 491 29.41 7.48 7.95
C ILE A 491 29.94 8.38 6.84
N HIS A 492 29.69 9.69 6.89
CA HIS A 492 30.21 10.64 5.91
C HIS A 492 31.75 10.65 5.88
N ARG A 493 32.36 10.69 7.06
CA ARG A 493 33.82 10.66 7.20
C ARG A 493 34.40 9.34 6.68
N HIS A 494 33.80 8.21 7.04
CA HIS A 494 34.29 6.90 6.64
C HIS A 494 34.21 6.66 5.15
N LEU A 495 33.07 7.00 4.55
CA LEU A 495 32.82 6.77 3.14
C LEU A 495 33.36 7.90 2.24
N SER A 496 34.02 8.90 2.83
CA SER A 496 34.53 10.09 2.13
C SER A 496 33.45 10.75 1.26
N LEU A 497 32.22 10.83 1.81
CA LEU A 497 31.06 11.37 1.09
C LEU A 497 30.91 12.88 1.32
N PRO A 498 30.34 13.62 0.36
CA PRO A 498 29.98 15.01 0.58
C PRO A 498 28.89 15.11 1.65
N THR A 499 28.88 16.22 2.38
CA THR A 499 27.96 16.54 3.48
C THR A 499 26.52 16.80 3.00
N GLU A 500 25.92 15.81 2.34
CA GLU A 500 24.58 15.81 1.79
C GLU A 500 23.76 14.65 2.37
N PRO A 501 22.41 14.69 2.32
CA PRO A 501 21.57 13.60 2.79
C PRO A 501 21.98 12.26 2.19
N LEU A 502 22.37 11.29 3.04
CA LEU A 502 22.78 9.94 2.60
C LEU A 502 21.68 9.22 1.80
N ALA A 503 20.41 9.61 1.97
CA ALA A 503 19.31 9.15 1.16
C ALA A 503 18.31 10.27 0.86
N THR A 504 17.82 10.32 -0.38
CA THR A 504 16.71 11.18 -0.81
C THR A 504 15.38 10.42 -0.75
N LYS A 505 14.25 11.15 -0.85
CA LYS A 505 12.92 10.52 -0.93
C LYS A 505 12.81 9.56 -2.10
N GLU A 506 13.51 9.86 -3.20
CA GLU A 506 13.53 9.01 -4.38
C GLU A 506 14.40 7.78 -4.18
N ARG A 507 15.58 7.91 -3.58
CA ARG A 507 16.42 6.76 -3.23
C ARG A 507 15.71 5.77 -2.30
N LEU A 508 14.99 6.28 -1.29
CA LEU A 508 14.17 5.45 -0.40
C LEU A 508 13.04 4.72 -1.15
N ARG A 509 12.45 5.32 -2.18
CA ARG A 509 11.41 4.67 -3.00
C ARG A 509 12.00 3.58 -3.90
N ILE A 510 13.16 3.83 -4.50
CA ILE A 510 13.86 2.83 -5.32
C ILE A 510 14.27 1.65 -4.44
N ALA A 511 14.87 1.91 -3.27
CA ALA A 511 15.20 0.86 -2.30
C ALA A 511 13.96 0.07 -1.87
N HIS A 512 12.82 0.75 -1.67
CA HIS A 512 11.56 0.11 -1.33
C HIS A 512 11.02 -0.77 -2.44
N HIS A 513 11.07 -0.31 -3.69
CA HIS A 513 10.67 -1.12 -4.83
C HIS A 513 11.50 -2.42 -4.89
N LEU A 514 12.82 -2.33 -4.74
CA LEU A 514 13.72 -3.50 -4.78
C LEU A 514 13.47 -4.48 -3.63
N VAL A 515 13.37 -3.97 -2.40
CA VAL A 515 13.01 -4.81 -1.25
C VAL A 515 11.64 -5.45 -1.42
N SER A 516 10.71 -4.80 -2.12
CA SER A 516 9.37 -5.35 -2.38
C SER A 516 9.35 -6.44 -3.45
N GLN A 517 10.37 -6.52 -4.31
CA GLN A 517 10.55 -7.63 -5.25
C GLN A 517 10.94 -8.91 -4.51
N ASP A 518 11.79 -8.80 -3.49
CA ASP A 518 12.20 -9.93 -2.65
C ASP A 518 11.13 -10.29 -1.60
N ARG A 519 10.37 -9.29 -1.13
CA ARG A 519 9.32 -9.44 -0.13
C ARG A 519 8.08 -8.65 -0.53
N GLU A 520 7.13 -9.32 -1.19
CA GLU A 520 5.87 -8.72 -1.66
C GLU A 520 5.08 -8.01 -0.55
N GLN A 521 5.22 -8.48 0.69
CA GLN A 521 4.54 -7.93 1.86
C GLN A 521 5.23 -6.68 2.44
N ALA A 522 6.26 -6.13 1.80
CA ALA A 522 6.96 -4.93 2.27
C ALA A 522 6.08 -3.68 2.11
N GLU A 523 5.28 -3.38 3.13
CA GLU A 523 4.31 -2.28 3.14
C GLU A 523 4.59 -1.27 4.28
N PRO A 524 5.74 -0.56 4.26
CA PRO A 524 6.05 0.43 5.28
C PRO A 524 5.03 1.56 5.28
N THR A 525 4.52 1.86 6.46
CA THR A 525 3.48 2.88 6.66
C THR A 525 4.01 4.27 6.33
N ARG A 526 3.10 5.21 6.06
CA ARG A 526 3.46 6.63 5.89
C ARG A 526 4.23 7.18 7.11
N SER A 527 3.94 6.69 8.31
CA SER A 527 4.64 7.09 9.53
C SER A 527 6.10 6.61 9.52
N THR A 528 6.36 5.37 9.12
CA THR A 528 7.72 4.83 8.98
C THR A 528 8.53 5.60 7.93
N PHE A 529 7.94 5.92 6.77
CA PHE A 529 8.59 6.79 5.79
C PHE A 529 8.87 8.20 6.31
N GLN A 530 7.97 8.78 7.11
CA GLN A 530 8.22 10.08 7.75
C GLN A 530 9.43 10.02 8.68
N LYS A 531 9.58 8.94 9.45
CA LYS A 531 10.73 8.71 10.34
C LYS A 531 12.03 8.54 9.56
N LEU A 532 12.01 7.78 8.46
CA LEU A 532 13.17 7.67 7.55
C LEU A 532 13.55 9.03 6.94
N ASN A 533 12.57 9.82 6.52
CA ASN A 533 12.84 11.17 6.00
C ASN A 533 13.45 12.07 7.09
N ARG A 534 12.97 11.99 8.33
CA ARG A 534 13.57 12.75 9.44
C ARG A 534 15.00 12.28 9.73
N PHE A 535 15.22 10.97 9.77
CA PHE A 535 16.54 10.37 9.97
C PHE A 535 17.55 10.84 8.92
N PHE A 536 17.21 10.79 7.63
CA PHE A 536 18.14 11.10 6.54
C PHE A 536 18.24 12.57 6.15
N MET A 537 17.18 13.37 6.35
CA MET A 537 17.09 14.72 5.75
C MET A 537 16.93 15.83 6.79
N SER A 538 16.60 15.51 8.04
CA SER A 538 16.36 16.53 9.08
C SER A 538 17.52 16.71 10.05
N SER A 539 18.68 16.10 9.77
CA SER A 539 19.91 16.32 10.54
C SER A 539 20.38 17.77 10.44
N THR A 540 20.92 18.30 11.53
CA THR A 540 21.54 19.63 11.59
C THR A 540 22.76 19.73 10.67
N LEU A 541 23.43 18.61 10.40
CA LEU A 541 24.56 18.49 9.49
C LEU A 541 24.26 19.01 8.06
N TYR A 542 22.99 18.99 7.64
CA TYR A 542 22.58 19.41 6.30
C TYR A 542 22.05 20.85 6.24
N ARG A 543 22.05 21.60 7.36
CA ARG A 543 21.38 22.91 7.44
C ARG A 543 22.25 24.12 7.08
N THR A 544 23.49 23.97 6.63
CA THR A 544 24.37 25.12 6.33
C THR A 544 25.31 24.89 5.13
N ARG A 545 25.00 25.53 4.01
CA ARG A 545 25.89 26.47 3.29
C ARG A 545 25.02 27.47 2.53
N ASP A 546 25.01 28.70 3.02
CA ASP A 546 24.47 29.88 2.35
C ASP A 546 25.28 30.10 1.05
N PRO A 547 24.67 30.25 -0.13
CA PRO A 547 25.39 30.47 -1.40
C PRO A 547 26.08 31.84 -1.51
N SER A 548 26.01 32.70 -0.48
CA SER A 548 26.50 34.08 -0.52
C SER A 548 27.97 34.28 -0.11
N ALA A 549 28.75 33.21 0.06
CA ALA A 549 30.18 33.28 0.39
C ALA A 549 31.06 32.59 -0.67
N THR A 550 31.14 33.18 -1.85
CA THR A 550 32.29 33.12 -2.78
C THR A 550 32.30 34.37 -3.63
#